data_AF-L2GQC3-F1
#
_entry.id   AF-L2GQC3-F1
#
_cell.length_a   1.000
_cell.length_b   1.000
_cell.length_c   1.000
_cell.angle_alpha   90.00
_cell.angle_beta   90.00
_cell.angle_gamma   90.00
#
_symmetry.space_group_name_H-M   'P 1'
#
loop_
_entity.id
_entity.type
_entity.pdbx_description
1 polymer ?
#
loop_
_entity_poly.entity_id
_entity_poly.type
_entity_poly.pdbx_seq_one_letter_code
_entity_poly.pdbx_strand_id
1 'polypeptide(L)'
;MVNTENTYAQDTLVPEAAQLNEKLRNEELTEAQLKYCSMILTRLKRNANAGPFLKPVDPIALGIPDYPEKIKHPMDISTVKHKLDTKTYKIPDEFHSDMTLMFNNCYTYNQPDSVVYNMGKDLQKAFESLYADLPTEIKKRKTESVPPLSPVKPKRQARSPEAMSPEDHAFCAEVLLDLEKAKHKKYSWPFLYPVTEQDAPGYFSIITQPTDLSTIRNKFDMRRYSSASEFVTDLNLMISNCFKFNKPDSEVYKCGEEFNKVIQSLIHKGKDVDSRIAEIRRKISILNQELRMLEQQQTNKTRYTLSDREKIGKAIIHMTKKQTEKVSEIVHKHSAYDYVDNDEIEINLETMPDFVVGEIYEYVQKVQNGEDASTASED
;
A
#
# COMPACT_ATOMS: atom_id res chain seq x y z
N MET A 1 -2.33 85.22 -11.91
CA MET A 1 -3.10 84.68 -13.06
C MET A 1 -2.16 83.80 -13.85
N VAL A 2 -2.32 82.51 -14.11
CA VAL A 2 -3.17 81.40 -13.66
C VAL A 2 -2.33 80.15 -13.99
N ASN A 3 -2.34 79.15 -13.10
CA ASN A 3 -1.76 77.81 -13.29
C ASN A 3 -2.35 77.08 -14.51
N THR A 4 -1.57 76.16 -15.09
CA THR A 4 -1.97 74.82 -15.58
C THR A 4 -0.68 74.18 -16.13
N GLU A 5 0.00 73.27 -15.45
CA GLU A 5 -0.29 71.83 -15.22
C GLU A 5 -0.63 71.00 -16.49
N ASN A 6 0.33 70.13 -16.81
CA ASN A 6 0.19 68.67 -16.99
C ASN A 6 -0.22 68.07 -18.36
N THR A 7 0.24 66.81 -18.53
CA THR A 7 0.01 65.79 -19.58
C THR A 7 1.01 65.86 -20.76
N TYR A 8 1.74 64.78 -21.09
CA TYR A 8 1.28 63.42 -21.35
C TYR A 8 2.15 62.33 -20.71
N ALA A 9 1.55 61.53 -19.83
CA ALA A 9 1.96 60.15 -19.61
C ALA A 9 1.50 59.32 -20.81
N GLN A 10 2.41 58.57 -21.44
CA GLN A 10 2.05 57.56 -22.43
C GLN A 10 1.55 56.33 -21.69
N ASP A 11 0.23 56.23 -21.54
CA ASP A 11 -0.46 54.96 -21.26
C ASP A 11 -0.35 54.08 -22.50
N THR A 12 0.56 53.10 -22.47
CA THR A 12 0.53 51.98 -23.41
C THR A 12 -0.66 51.08 -23.06
N LEU A 13 -1.76 51.22 -23.80
CA LEU A 13 -2.93 50.36 -23.71
C LEU A 13 -2.55 48.92 -24.12
N VAL A 14 -2.26 48.08 -23.12
CA VAL A 14 -2.21 46.62 -23.29
C VAL A 14 -3.63 46.15 -23.66
N PRO A 15 -3.83 45.29 -24.68
CA PRO A 15 -5.16 44.86 -25.12
C PRO A 15 -6.00 44.31 -23.96
N GLU A 16 -7.29 44.63 -23.92
CA GLU A 16 -8.24 44.23 -22.85
C GLU A 16 -8.26 42.70 -22.62
N ALA A 17 -8.10 41.90 -23.68
CA ALA A 17 -7.97 40.45 -23.60
C ALA A 17 -6.68 39.98 -22.90
N ALA A 18 -5.57 40.72 -23.06
CA ALA A 18 -4.31 40.43 -22.38
C ALA A 18 -4.39 40.82 -20.89
N GLN A 19 -5.04 41.94 -20.55
CA GLN A 19 -5.30 42.32 -19.16
C GLN A 19 -6.22 41.33 -18.43
N LEU A 20 -7.27 40.83 -19.11
CA LEU A 20 -8.16 39.80 -18.54
C LEU A 20 -7.42 38.47 -18.31
N ASN A 21 -6.56 38.08 -19.24
CA ASN A 21 -5.76 36.85 -19.15
C ASN A 21 -4.69 36.94 -18.04
N GLU A 22 -4.08 38.12 -17.85
CA GLU A 22 -3.17 38.40 -16.74
C GLU A 22 -3.89 38.38 -15.38
N LYS A 23 -5.11 38.93 -15.29
CA LYS A 23 -5.92 38.87 -14.08
C LYS A 23 -6.30 37.44 -13.70
N LEU A 24 -6.69 36.61 -14.67
CA LEU A 24 -7.09 35.21 -14.45
C LEU A 24 -5.94 34.29 -14.02
N ARG A 25 -4.69 34.63 -14.37
CA ARG A 25 -3.49 33.89 -13.92
C ARG A 25 -3.06 34.23 -12.50
N ASN A 26 -3.60 35.31 -11.95
CA ASN A 26 -3.39 35.78 -10.57
C ASN A 26 -4.51 35.37 -9.61
N GLU A 27 -5.51 34.62 -10.09
CA GLU A 27 -6.56 34.02 -9.27
C GLU A 27 -6.16 32.61 -8.79
N GLU A 28 -6.81 32.13 -7.74
CA GLU A 28 -6.52 30.81 -7.16
C GLU A 28 -6.72 29.69 -8.20
N LEU A 29 -5.76 28.77 -8.26
CA LEU A 29 -5.75 27.63 -9.18
C LEU A 29 -7.02 26.79 -9.02
N THR A 30 -7.87 26.81 -10.04
CA THR A 30 -9.06 25.94 -10.06
C THR A 30 -8.68 24.47 -10.23
N GLU A 31 -9.54 23.56 -9.79
CA GLU A 31 -9.36 22.12 -10.00
C GLU A 31 -9.21 21.75 -11.50
N ALA A 32 -9.85 22.50 -12.39
CA ALA A 32 -9.71 22.33 -13.84
C ALA A 32 -8.31 22.74 -14.32
N GLN A 33 -7.80 23.89 -13.84
CA GLN A 33 -6.44 24.36 -14.15
C GLN A 33 -5.38 23.43 -13.55
N LEU A 34 -5.56 22.92 -12.33
CA LEU A 34 -4.65 21.93 -11.72
C LEU A 34 -4.53 20.67 -12.59
N LYS A 35 -5.67 20.12 -13.04
CA LYS A 35 -5.70 18.98 -13.96
C LYS A 35 -5.03 19.30 -15.28
N TYR A 36 -5.25 20.50 -15.81
CA TYR A 36 -4.64 20.95 -17.05
C TYR A 36 -3.12 21.10 -16.93
N CYS A 37 -2.61 21.72 -15.86
CA CYS A 37 -1.17 21.78 -15.57
C CYS A 37 -0.56 20.37 -15.46
N SER A 38 -1.26 19.42 -14.86
CA SER A 38 -0.80 18.02 -14.78
C SER A 38 -0.75 17.35 -16.16
N MET A 39 -1.71 17.66 -17.04
CA MET A 39 -1.69 17.24 -18.45
C MET A 39 -0.50 17.87 -19.20
N ILE A 40 -0.21 19.16 -19.00
CA ILE A 40 0.96 19.83 -19.58
C ILE A 40 2.23 19.07 -19.22
N LEU A 41 2.47 18.82 -17.92
CA LEU A 41 3.64 18.07 -17.47
C LEU A 41 3.72 16.67 -18.10
N THR A 42 2.58 15.99 -18.23
CA THR A 42 2.51 14.67 -18.86
C THR A 42 2.90 14.71 -20.34
N ARG A 43 2.46 15.73 -21.08
CA ARG A 43 2.85 15.93 -22.49
C ARG A 43 4.32 16.28 -22.63
N LEU A 44 4.83 17.18 -21.78
CA LEU A 44 6.24 17.55 -21.80
C LEU A 44 7.16 16.37 -21.52
N LYS A 45 6.83 15.50 -20.56
CA LYS A 45 7.63 14.29 -20.26
C LYS A 45 7.79 13.34 -21.45
N ARG A 46 6.85 13.36 -22.41
CA ARG A 46 6.86 12.50 -23.60
C ARG A 46 7.56 13.16 -24.80
N ASN A 47 7.90 14.45 -24.69
CA ASN A 47 8.63 15.15 -25.73
C ASN A 47 10.06 14.57 -25.84
N ALA A 48 10.54 14.33 -27.06
CA ALA A 48 11.87 13.78 -27.32
C ALA A 48 13.01 14.60 -26.67
N ASN A 49 12.78 15.91 -26.51
CA ASN A 49 13.73 16.84 -25.94
C ASN A 49 13.67 16.94 -24.40
N ALA A 50 12.80 16.17 -23.75
CA ALA A 50 12.57 16.29 -22.31
C ALA A 50 13.64 15.64 -21.43
N GLY A 51 14.45 14.72 -21.98
CA GLY A 51 15.40 13.88 -21.22
C GLY A 51 16.18 14.61 -20.11
N PRO A 52 16.92 15.70 -20.43
CA PRO A 52 17.70 16.47 -19.45
C PRO A 52 16.87 17.17 -18.36
N PHE A 53 15.56 17.32 -18.55
CA PHE A 53 14.66 18.10 -17.69
C PHE A 53 13.77 17.22 -16.80
N LEU A 54 13.83 15.89 -16.94
CA LEU A 54 12.92 14.97 -16.26
C LEU A 54 13.15 14.85 -14.75
N LYS A 55 14.39 15.07 -14.30
CA LYS A 55 14.86 14.87 -12.92
C LYS A 55 15.85 15.99 -12.54
N PRO A 56 16.10 16.21 -11.23
CA PRO A 56 17.13 17.15 -10.80
C PRO A 56 18.48 16.84 -11.46
N VAL A 57 19.20 17.87 -11.85
CA VAL A 57 20.57 17.74 -12.37
C VAL A 57 21.45 17.17 -11.27
N ASP A 58 22.18 16.09 -11.59
CA ASP A 58 23.21 15.50 -10.73
C ASP A 58 24.60 15.97 -11.20
N PRO A 59 25.22 16.95 -10.51
CA PRO A 59 26.46 17.55 -10.97
C PRO A 59 27.64 16.56 -11.00
N ILE A 60 27.61 15.56 -10.12
CA ILE A 60 28.67 14.57 -10.00
C ILE A 60 28.54 13.54 -11.12
N ALA A 61 27.34 12.99 -11.32
CA ALA A 61 27.11 11.98 -12.35
C ALA A 61 27.35 12.50 -13.78
N LEU A 62 27.13 13.80 -13.99
CA LEU A 62 27.31 14.46 -15.29
C LEU A 62 28.70 15.10 -15.48
N GLY A 63 29.58 15.05 -14.46
CA GLY A 63 30.93 15.62 -14.54
C GLY A 63 30.94 17.15 -14.63
N ILE A 64 29.95 17.82 -14.04
CA ILE A 64 29.75 19.28 -14.06
C ILE A 64 29.69 19.86 -12.64
N PRO A 65 30.77 19.75 -11.84
CA PRO A 65 30.76 20.08 -10.42
C PRO A 65 30.46 21.56 -10.12
N ASP A 66 30.64 22.45 -11.08
CA ASP A 66 30.36 23.90 -10.97
C ASP A 66 28.87 24.26 -11.14
N TYR A 67 28.00 23.29 -11.46
CA TYR A 67 26.58 23.54 -11.67
C TYR A 67 25.88 24.21 -10.46
N PRO A 68 26.06 23.76 -9.20
CA PRO A 68 25.46 24.42 -8.02
C PRO A 68 26.01 25.82 -7.75
N GLU A 69 27.22 26.12 -8.24
CA GLU A 69 27.81 27.45 -8.11
C GLU A 69 27.17 28.44 -9.08
N LYS A 70 26.80 27.97 -10.28
CA LYS A 70 26.19 28.79 -11.33
C LYS A 70 24.67 28.86 -11.25
N ILE A 71 24.00 27.76 -10.86
CA ILE A 71 22.55 27.65 -10.79
C ILE A 71 22.08 27.59 -9.34
N LYS A 72 21.48 28.69 -8.87
CA LYS A 72 21.10 28.87 -7.45
C LYS A 72 19.76 28.25 -7.07
N HIS A 73 18.85 28.12 -8.02
CA HIS A 73 17.52 27.56 -7.81
C HIS A 73 17.27 26.47 -8.86
N PRO A 74 17.82 25.26 -8.67
CA PRO A 74 17.61 24.16 -9.60
C PRO A 74 16.12 23.81 -9.68
N MET A 75 15.65 23.48 -10.88
CA MET A 75 14.27 23.09 -11.13
C MET A 75 14.23 22.05 -12.25
N ASP A 76 13.29 21.11 -12.15
CA ASP A 76 13.07 20.03 -13.09
C ASP A 76 11.61 19.57 -13.07
N ILE A 77 11.18 18.82 -14.09
CA ILE A 77 9.79 18.41 -14.26
C ILE A 77 9.29 17.53 -13.09
N SER A 78 10.14 16.71 -12.46
CA SER A 78 9.72 15.90 -11.31
C SER A 78 9.48 16.76 -10.06
N THR A 79 10.31 17.79 -9.85
CA THR A 79 10.12 18.78 -8.78
C THR A 79 8.87 19.64 -9.02
N VAL A 80 8.67 20.14 -10.24
CA VAL A 80 7.44 20.88 -10.60
C VAL A 80 6.20 20.01 -10.43
N LYS A 81 6.27 18.73 -10.82
CA LYS A 81 5.18 17.78 -10.60
C LYS A 81 4.89 17.60 -9.11
N HIS A 82 5.91 17.43 -8.29
CA HIS A 82 5.72 17.28 -6.85
C HIS A 82 5.00 18.49 -6.25
N LYS A 83 5.46 19.71 -6.55
CA LYS A 83 4.82 20.96 -6.11
C LYS A 83 3.37 21.08 -6.58
N LEU A 84 3.06 20.62 -7.80
CA LEU A 84 1.70 20.60 -8.32
C LEU A 84 0.82 19.59 -7.57
N ASP A 85 1.31 18.36 -7.35
CA ASP A 85 0.59 17.29 -6.67
C ASP A 85 0.33 17.62 -5.18
N THR A 86 1.28 18.30 -4.52
CA THR A 86 1.15 18.76 -3.13
C THR A 86 0.37 20.07 -2.99
N LYS A 87 -0.20 20.58 -4.10
CA LYS A 87 -0.94 21.85 -4.14
C LYS A 87 -0.13 23.02 -3.56
N THR A 88 1.18 23.03 -3.79
CA THR A 88 2.07 24.12 -3.38
C THR A 88 1.82 25.38 -4.22
N TYR A 89 1.43 25.22 -5.49
CA TYR A 89 1.04 26.34 -6.35
C TYR A 89 -0.36 26.83 -6.00
N LYS A 90 -0.46 28.09 -5.61
CA LYS A 90 -1.72 28.77 -5.27
C LYS A 90 -2.35 29.43 -6.47
N ILE A 91 -1.54 29.97 -7.38
CA ILE A 91 -2.00 30.64 -8.61
C ILE A 91 -1.30 30.08 -9.85
N PRO A 92 -1.93 30.09 -11.04
CA PRO A 92 -1.35 29.57 -12.27
C PRO A 92 0.07 30.09 -12.58
N ASP A 93 0.35 31.35 -12.25
CA ASP A 93 1.65 31.98 -12.52
C ASP A 93 2.81 31.41 -11.70
N GLU A 94 2.56 30.84 -10.52
CA GLU A 94 3.63 30.17 -9.76
C GLU A 94 4.09 28.88 -10.46
N PHE A 95 3.16 28.15 -11.09
CA PHE A 95 3.49 26.98 -11.90
C PHE A 95 4.25 27.38 -13.17
N HIS A 96 3.82 28.45 -13.85
CA HIS A 96 4.52 28.98 -15.02
C HIS A 96 5.92 29.48 -14.69
N SER A 97 6.07 30.17 -13.56
CA SER A 97 7.35 30.71 -13.08
C SER A 97 8.38 29.59 -12.86
N ASP A 98 7.99 28.49 -12.22
CA ASP A 98 8.86 27.34 -12.01
C ASP A 98 9.25 26.63 -13.32
N MET A 99 8.31 26.50 -14.26
CA MET A 99 8.60 25.97 -15.59
C MET A 99 9.57 26.87 -16.35
N THR A 100 9.38 28.19 -16.29
CA THR A 100 10.26 29.19 -16.89
C THR A 100 11.66 29.19 -16.25
N LEU A 101 11.73 29.06 -14.92
CA LEU A 101 12.99 28.93 -14.19
C LEU A 101 13.80 27.73 -14.65
N MET A 102 13.16 26.57 -14.85
CA MET A 102 13.81 25.38 -15.39
C MET A 102 14.47 25.65 -16.75
N PHE A 103 13.78 26.33 -17.67
CA PHE A 103 14.33 26.68 -18.99
C PHE A 103 15.45 27.74 -18.88
N ASN A 104 15.27 28.75 -18.04
CA ASN A 104 16.28 29.80 -17.85
C ASN A 104 17.57 29.25 -17.22
N ASN A 105 17.47 28.31 -16.28
CA ASN A 105 18.63 27.60 -15.73
C ASN A 105 19.40 26.87 -16.84
N CYS A 106 18.69 26.20 -17.74
CA CYS A 106 19.30 25.55 -18.90
C CYS A 106 20.06 26.55 -19.76
N TYR A 107 19.49 27.72 -20.07
CA TYR A 107 20.16 28.73 -20.90
C TYR A 107 21.28 29.47 -20.19
N THR A 108 21.24 29.52 -18.86
CA THR A 108 22.30 30.12 -18.04
C THR A 108 23.53 29.22 -17.98
N TYR A 109 23.33 27.91 -17.87
CA TYR A 109 24.44 26.96 -17.73
C TYR A 109 25.01 26.51 -19.08
N ASN A 110 24.13 26.17 -20.04
CA ASN A 110 24.55 25.60 -21.31
C ASN A 110 24.89 26.69 -22.33
N GLN A 111 25.92 26.44 -23.13
CA GLN A 111 26.29 27.35 -24.21
C GLN A 111 25.14 27.46 -25.25
N PRO A 112 24.93 28.66 -25.83
CA PRO A 112 24.05 28.81 -26.98
C PRO A 112 24.36 27.77 -28.06
N ASP A 113 23.32 27.27 -28.73
CA ASP A 113 23.37 26.26 -29.79
C ASP A 113 23.85 24.85 -29.38
N SER A 114 24.20 24.61 -28.12
CA SER A 114 24.44 23.26 -27.64
C SER A 114 23.17 22.40 -27.70
N VAL A 115 23.34 21.07 -27.75
CA VAL A 115 22.21 20.13 -27.87
C VAL A 115 21.18 20.35 -26.75
N VAL A 116 21.62 20.43 -25.49
CA VAL A 116 20.73 20.63 -24.33
C VAL A 116 20.07 22.01 -24.35
N TYR A 117 20.79 23.05 -24.80
CA TYR A 117 20.22 24.39 -24.98
C TYR A 117 19.07 24.38 -25.99
N ASN A 118 19.26 23.76 -27.15
CA ASN A 118 18.25 23.67 -28.20
C ASN A 118 17.08 22.78 -27.79
N MET A 119 17.34 21.66 -27.10
CA MET A 119 16.30 20.84 -26.47
C MET A 119 15.43 21.67 -25.52
N GLY A 120 16.05 22.55 -24.73
CA GLY A 120 15.34 23.49 -23.86
C GLY A 120 14.43 24.44 -24.62
N LYS A 121 14.91 25.03 -25.73
CA LYS A 121 14.12 25.95 -26.57
C LYS A 121 12.89 25.27 -27.16
N ASP A 122 13.06 24.07 -27.70
CA ASP A 122 11.96 23.30 -28.28
C ASP A 122 10.93 22.88 -27.22
N LEU A 123 11.41 22.43 -26.05
CA LEU A 123 10.55 22.02 -24.95
C LEU A 123 9.79 23.22 -24.35
N GLN A 124 10.44 24.38 -24.23
CA GLN A 124 9.80 25.63 -23.81
C GLN A 124 8.71 26.06 -24.80
N LYS A 125 8.97 25.99 -26.11
CA LYS A 125 7.97 26.31 -27.13
C LYS A 125 6.74 25.42 -27.02
N ALA A 126 6.94 24.11 -26.80
CA ALA A 126 5.84 23.18 -26.56
C ALA A 126 5.08 23.51 -25.27
N PHE A 127 5.79 23.88 -24.20
CA PHE A 127 5.19 24.31 -22.94
C PHE A 127 4.32 25.56 -23.12
N GLU A 128 4.85 26.64 -23.69
CA GLU A 128 4.12 27.90 -23.85
C GLU A 128 2.88 27.71 -24.74
N SER A 129 2.99 26.90 -25.80
CA SER A 129 1.84 26.57 -26.65
C SER A 129 0.73 25.86 -25.87
N LEU A 130 1.08 24.91 -24.99
CA LEU A 130 0.10 24.22 -24.17
C LEU A 130 -0.46 25.13 -23.07
N TYR A 131 0.39 25.95 -22.45
CA TYR A 131 0.00 26.82 -21.35
C TYR A 131 -0.88 27.99 -21.80
N ALA A 132 -0.76 28.44 -23.06
CA ALA A 132 -1.66 29.42 -23.66
C ALA A 132 -3.14 28.95 -23.69
N ASP A 133 -3.37 27.64 -23.76
CA ASP A 133 -4.68 27.00 -23.78
C ASP A 133 -5.20 26.63 -22.38
N LEU A 134 -4.58 27.19 -21.32
CA LEU A 134 -5.02 26.95 -19.94
C LEU A 134 -6.49 27.41 -19.77
N PRO A 135 -7.41 26.56 -19.26
CA PRO A 135 -8.81 26.91 -19.12
C PRO A 135 -9.03 28.16 -18.26
N THR A 136 -9.77 29.12 -18.81
CA THR A 136 -10.08 30.41 -18.18
C THR A 136 -11.51 30.52 -17.65
N GLU A 137 -12.42 29.61 -18.02
CA GLU A 137 -13.84 29.71 -17.65
C GLU A 137 -14.23 28.86 -16.43
N ILE A 138 -14.75 29.54 -15.39
CA ILE A 138 -15.63 28.91 -14.40
C ILE A 138 -17.02 28.80 -15.04
N LYS A 139 -17.38 27.64 -15.59
CA LYS A 139 -18.78 27.36 -15.95
C LYS A 139 -19.62 27.36 -14.68
N LYS A 140 -20.29 28.48 -14.38
CA LYS A 140 -21.39 28.54 -13.41
C LYS A 140 -22.46 27.56 -13.89
N ARG A 141 -22.59 26.44 -13.18
CA ARG A 141 -23.62 25.44 -13.42
C ARG A 141 -24.98 26.11 -13.18
N LYS A 142 -25.75 26.36 -14.25
CA LYS A 142 -27.16 26.70 -14.14
C LYS A 142 -27.86 25.51 -13.49
N THR A 143 -28.43 25.74 -12.33
CA THR A 143 -29.37 24.85 -11.65
C THR A 143 -30.65 24.81 -12.48
N GLU A 144 -30.87 23.75 -13.24
CA GLU A 144 -32.19 23.42 -13.76
C GLU A 144 -32.88 22.45 -12.80
N SER A 145 -34.01 22.94 -12.27
CA SER A 145 -34.96 22.28 -11.40
C SER A 145 -35.73 21.18 -12.15
N VAL A 146 -35.78 19.97 -11.59
CA VAL A 146 -36.78 18.95 -11.96
C VAL A 146 -37.85 18.88 -10.86
N PRO A 147 -39.16 18.81 -11.18
CA PRO A 147 -40.24 18.85 -10.19
C PRO A 147 -40.45 17.50 -9.45
N PRO A 148 -41.18 17.48 -8.31
CA PRO A 148 -41.28 16.33 -7.41
C PRO A 148 -42.55 15.48 -7.58
N LEU A 149 -42.55 14.29 -6.93
CA LEU A 149 -43.63 13.37 -6.49
C LEU A 149 -43.29 11.91 -6.92
N SER A 150 -43.14 10.85 -6.10
CA SER A 150 -43.52 10.47 -4.72
C SER A 150 -42.81 9.12 -4.38
N PRO A 151 -43.15 8.38 -3.29
CA PRO A 151 -43.05 8.67 -1.88
C PRO A 151 -41.86 7.94 -1.21
N VAL A 152 -41.45 8.47 -0.07
CA VAL A 152 -40.34 8.01 0.78
C VAL A 152 -40.52 6.55 1.23
N LYS A 153 -39.58 5.68 0.84
CA LYS A 153 -39.28 4.42 1.55
C LYS A 153 -38.22 4.69 2.63
N PRO A 154 -38.25 3.97 3.76
CA PRO A 154 -37.55 4.37 4.98
C PRO A 154 -36.05 4.50 4.73
N LYS A 155 -35.47 5.57 5.27
CA LYS A 155 -34.04 5.89 5.28
C LYS A 155 -33.22 4.64 5.63
N ARG A 156 -32.72 3.93 4.62
CA ARG A 156 -31.39 3.34 4.74
C ARG A 156 -30.46 4.53 4.83
N GLN A 157 -29.80 4.68 5.97
CA GLN A 157 -28.70 5.63 6.13
C GLN A 157 -27.84 5.51 4.87
N ALA A 158 -27.75 6.61 4.10
CA ALA A 158 -26.80 6.68 3.01
C ALA A 158 -25.42 6.55 3.66
N ARG A 159 -24.85 5.34 3.61
CA ARG A 159 -23.42 5.17 3.77
C ARG A 159 -22.81 6.10 2.72
N SER A 160 -22.06 7.10 3.16
CA SER A 160 -21.03 7.73 2.35
C SER A 160 -20.34 6.64 1.54
N PRO A 161 -19.98 6.83 0.25
CA PRO A 161 -19.25 5.81 -0.49
C PRO A 161 -18.05 5.38 0.37
N GLU A 162 -18.14 4.17 0.91
CA GLU A 162 -17.14 3.68 1.85
C GLU A 162 -15.85 3.59 1.05
N ALA A 163 -14.80 4.22 1.57
CA ALA A 163 -13.48 4.08 0.99
C ALA A 163 -13.14 2.59 0.91
N MET A 164 -12.51 2.17 -0.18
CA MET A 164 -12.03 0.80 -0.37
C MET A 164 -11.24 0.33 0.88
N SER A 165 -11.42 -0.94 1.26
CA SER A 165 -10.70 -1.50 2.40
C SER A 165 -9.17 -1.43 2.20
N PRO A 166 -8.38 -1.36 3.28
CA PRO A 166 -6.92 -1.39 3.18
C PRO A 166 -6.40 -2.62 2.42
N GLU A 167 -7.06 -3.78 2.59
CA GLU A 167 -6.73 -5.04 1.92
C GLU A 167 -6.97 -4.94 0.41
N ASP A 168 -8.15 -4.48 -0.01
CA ASP A 168 -8.48 -4.29 -1.42
C ASP A 168 -7.54 -3.26 -2.06
N HIS A 169 -7.20 -2.19 -1.32
CA HIS A 169 -6.30 -1.16 -1.80
C HIS A 169 -4.88 -1.68 -1.99
N ALA A 170 -4.37 -2.48 -1.04
CA ALA A 170 -3.07 -3.13 -1.15
C ALA A 170 -3.02 -4.09 -2.35
N PHE A 171 -4.06 -4.92 -2.51
CA PHE A 171 -4.20 -5.79 -3.68
C PHE A 171 -4.15 -5.01 -5.00
N CYS A 172 -4.96 -3.95 -5.14
CA CYS A 172 -4.97 -3.13 -6.35
C CYS A 172 -3.61 -2.46 -6.62
N ALA A 173 -2.94 -1.97 -5.57
CA ALA A 173 -1.60 -1.39 -5.68
C ALA A 173 -0.56 -2.41 -6.18
N GLU A 174 -0.56 -3.63 -5.63
CA GLU A 174 0.34 -4.70 -6.04
C GLU A 174 0.11 -5.11 -7.50
N VAL A 175 -1.15 -5.21 -7.92
CA VAL A 175 -1.50 -5.49 -9.32
C VAL A 175 -0.94 -4.41 -10.25
N LEU A 176 -1.20 -3.12 -9.96
CA LEU A 176 -0.68 -2.01 -10.76
C LEU A 176 0.85 -2.01 -10.84
N LEU A 177 1.52 -2.20 -9.71
CA LEU A 177 2.98 -2.26 -9.66
C LEU A 177 3.54 -3.43 -10.45
N ASP A 178 2.90 -4.61 -10.46
CA ASP A 178 3.39 -5.74 -11.26
C ASP A 178 3.18 -5.48 -12.76
N LEU A 179 1.99 -4.98 -13.16
CA LEU A 179 1.66 -4.70 -14.57
C LEU A 179 2.62 -3.70 -15.23
N GLU A 180 3.19 -2.76 -14.46
CA GLU A 180 4.14 -1.75 -14.94
C GLU A 180 5.60 -2.26 -15.03
N LYS A 181 5.89 -3.50 -14.60
CA LYS A 181 7.26 -4.04 -14.61
C LYS A 181 7.81 -4.20 -16.02
N ALA A 182 9.13 -4.00 -16.14
CA ALA A 182 9.86 -4.10 -17.40
C ALA A 182 9.64 -5.42 -18.15
N LYS A 183 9.44 -6.53 -17.42
CA LYS A 183 9.16 -7.87 -17.99
C LYS A 183 7.90 -7.93 -18.87
N HIS A 184 6.97 -6.97 -18.72
CA HIS A 184 5.72 -6.90 -19.47
C HIS A 184 5.74 -5.93 -20.66
N LYS A 185 6.79 -5.09 -20.77
CA LYS A 185 6.86 -4.02 -21.78
C LYS A 185 6.69 -4.50 -23.23
N LYS A 186 7.04 -5.76 -23.51
CA LYS A 186 6.89 -6.37 -24.83
C LYS A 186 5.43 -6.46 -25.32
N TYR A 187 4.45 -6.47 -24.42
CA TYR A 187 3.02 -6.55 -24.76
C TYR A 187 2.16 -5.51 -24.04
N SER A 188 2.65 -4.81 -23.01
CA SER A 188 1.85 -3.82 -22.29
C SER A 188 1.78 -2.45 -22.98
N TRP A 189 2.64 -2.18 -23.96
CA TRP A 189 2.78 -0.85 -24.60
C TRP A 189 1.48 -0.24 -25.15
N PRO A 190 0.52 -0.99 -25.75
CA PRO A 190 -0.72 -0.40 -26.27
C PRO A 190 -1.68 0.06 -25.16
N PHE A 191 -1.47 -0.43 -23.93
CA PHE A 191 -2.37 -0.27 -22.80
C PHE A 191 -1.91 0.78 -21.80
N LEU A 192 -0.71 1.34 -21.98
CA LEU A 192 -0.11 2.23 -20.98
C LEU A 192 -0.80 3.59 -20.89
N TYR A 193 -1.36 4.07 -22.01
CA TYR A 193 -1.88 5.45 -22.15
C TYR A 193 -3.14 5.47 -23.00
N PRO A 194 -3.94 6.57 -22.96
CA PRO A 194 -5.15 6.67 -23.75
C PRO A 194 -4.84 6.58 -25.25
N VAL A 195 -5.62 5.76 -25.94
CA VAL A 195 -5.58 5.62 -27.41
C VAL A 195 -5.95 6.95 -28.05
N THR A 196 -5.22 7.38 -29.07
CA THR A 196 -5.58 8.57 -29.86
C THR A 196 -6.20 8.18 -31.21
N GLU A 197 -6.91 9.12 -31.86
CA GLU A 197 -7.42 8.91 -33.23
C GLU A 197 -6.29 8.68 -34.25
N GLN A 198 -5.07 9.15 -33.96
CA GLN A 198 -3.92 8.89 -34.82
C GLN A 198 -3.43 7.45 -34.69
N ASP A 199 -3.41 6.93 -33.46
CA ASP A 199 -2.97 5.55 -33.18
C ASP A 199 -4.00 4.54 -33.71
N ALA A 200 -5.28 4.87 -33.61
CA ALA A 200 -6.39 4.01 -33.99
C ALA A 200 -7.54 4.83 -34.60
N PRO A 201 -7.51 5.08 -35.92
CA PRO A 201 -8.57 5.83 -36.59
C PRO A 201 -9.95 5.17 -36.42
N GLY A 202 -10.93 5.96 -36.00
CA GLY A 202 -12.30 5.49 -35.77
C GLY A 202 -12.50 4.76 -34.44
N TYR A 203 -11.50 4.73 -33.56
CA TYR A 203 -11.57 4.06 -32.25
C TYR A 203 -12.77 4.54 -31.42
N PHE A 204 -12.95 5.86 -31.32
CA PHE A 204 -14.02 6.44 -30.50
C PHE A 204 -15.42 6.29 -31.12
N SER A 205 -15.51 5.84 -32.38
CA SER A 205 -16.80 5.49 -33.00
C SER A 205 -17.30 4.10 -32.60
N ILE A 206 -16.40 3.20 -32.19
CA ILE A 206 -16.70 1.80 -31.83
C ILE A 206 -16.64 1.60 -30.31
N ILE A 207 -15.66 2.25 -29.66
CA ILE A 207 -15.39 2.11 -28.23
C ILE A 207 -16.02 3.28 -27.48
N THR A 208 -17.05 2.97 -26.71
CA THR A 208 -17.87 3.96 -25.99
C THR A 208 -17.30 4.32 -24.62
N GLN A 209 -16.48 3.46 -24.03
CA GLN A 209 -15.85 3.68 -22.73
C GLN A 209 -14.34 3.40 -22.85
N PRO A 210 -13.57 4.34 -23.45
CA PRO A 210 -12.13 4.19 -23.57
C PRO A 210 -11.49 4.19 -22.17
N THR A 211 -10.53 3.30 -21.97
CA THR A 211 -9.74 3.21 -20.74
C THR A 211 -8.38 2.59 -21.05
N ASP A 212 -7.42 2.84 -20.18
CA ASP A 212 -6.03 2.45 -20.28
C ASP A 212 -5.42 2.43 -18.87
N LEU A 213 -4.23 1.87 -18.71
CA LEU A 213 -3.57 1.74 -17.41
C LEU A 213 -3.31 3.08 -16.73
N SER A 214 -2.97 4.14 -17.46
CA SER A 214 -2.77 5.46 -16.83
C SER A 214 -4.09 6.05 -16.31
N THR A 215 -5.19 5.82 -17.01
CA THR A 215 -6.54 6.20 -16.56
C THR A 215 -6.96 5.41 -15.31
N ILE A 216 -6.75 4.09 -15.32
CA ILE A 216 -7.02 3.19 -14.18
C ILE A 216 -6.14 3.58 -12.98
N ARG A 217 -4.84 3.83 -13.21
CA ARG A 217 -3.89 4.29 -12.19
C ARG A 217 -4.34 5.60 -11.56
N ASN A 218 -4.73 6.57 -12.38
CA ASN A 218 -5.22 7.85 -11.90
C ASN A 218 -6.48 7.69 -11.04
N LYS A 219 -7.45 6.88 -11.50
CA LYS A 219 -8.68 6.58 -10.74
C LYS A 219 -8.37 5.91 -9.39
N PHE A 220 -7.38 5.02 -9.36
CA PHE A 220 -6.86 4.41 -8.13
C PHE A 220 -6.21 5.44 -7.18
N ASP A 221 -5.26 6.23 -7.69
CA ASP A 221 -4.55 7.24 -6.90
C ASP A 221 -5.50 8.31 -6.33
N MET A 222 -6.54 8.67 -7.08
CA MET A 222 -7.60 9.59 -6.64
C MET A 222 -8.62 8.95 -5.67
N ARG A 223 -8.41 7.71 -5.22
CA ARG A 223 -9.33 6.98 -4.31
C ARG A 223 -10.76 6.88 -4.82
N ARG A 224 -10.93 6.74 -6.15
CA ARG A 224 -12.25 6.74 -6.80
C ARG A 224 -12.85 5.35 -6.99
N TYR A 225 -12.13 4.30 -6.62
CA TYR A 225 -12.67 2.95 -6.53
C TYR A 225 -13.19 2.69 -5.13
N SER A 226 -14.41 2.17 -5.03
CA SER A 226 -15.01 1.79 -3.74
C SER A 226 -14.66 0.35 -3.32
N SER A 227 -14.20 -0.48 -4.26
CA SER A 227 -13.83 -1.88 -4.03
C SER A 227 -12.84 -2.39 -5.07
N ALA A 228 -12.10 -3.47 -4.75
CA ALA A 228 -11.22 -4.13 -5.72
C ALA A 228 -11.99 -4.64 -6.96
N SER A 229 -13.28 -4.97 -6.80
CA SER A 229 -14.15 -5.41 -7.90
C SER A 229 -14.33 -4.35 -8.98
N GLU A 230 -14.49 -3.08 -8.61
CA GLU A 230 -14.59 -1.97 -9.57
C GLU A 230 -13.27 -1.75 -10.32
N PHE A 231 -12.14 -1.86 -9.60
CA PHE A 231 -10.81 -1.79 -10.21
C PHE A 231 -10.58 -2.91 -11.24
N VAL A 232 -10.93 -4.15 -10.88
CA VAL A 232 -10.86 -5.30 -11.78
C VAL A 232 -11.78 -5.14 -12.99
N THR A 233 -12.95 -4.52 -12.81
CA THR A 233 -13.87 -4.22 -13.92
C THR A 233 -13.23 -3.31 -14.95
N ASP A 234 -12.52 -2.26 -14.53
CA ASP A 234 -11.83 -1.36 -15.48
C ASP A 234 -10.65 -2.05 -16.18
N LEU A 235 -9.90 -2.93 -15.49
CA LEU A 235 -8.85 -3.74 -16.13
C LEU A 235 -9.44 -4.66 -17.20
N ASN A 236 -10.56 -5.32 -16.92
CA ASN A 236 -11.24 -6.18 -17.88
C ASN A 236 -11.85 -5.37 -19.04
N LEU A 237 -12.37 -4.17 -18.77
CA LEU A 237 -12.87 -3.27 -19.80
C LEU A 237 -11.75 -2.85 -20.76
N MET A 238 -10.56 -2.53 -20.25
CA MET A 238 -9.39 -2.21 -21.07
C MET A 238 -9.07 -3.32 -22.08
N ILE A 239 -9.01 -4.56 -21.59
CA ILE A 239 -8.76 -5.75 -22.44
C ILE A 239 -9.92 -6.00 -23.41
N SER A 240 -11.17 -5.88 -22.94
CA SER A 240 -12.36 -6.06 -23.76
C SER A 240 -12.42 -5.05 -24.92
N ASN A 241 -12.10 -3.78 -24.67
CA ASN A 241 -12.01 -2.75 -25.70
C ASN A 241 -10.97 -3.09 -26.76
N CYS A 242 -9.81 -3.61 -26.35
CA CYS A 242 -8.78 -4.08 -27.26
C CYS A 242 -9.31 -5.17 -28.20
N PHE A 243 -9.97 -6.19 -27.68
CA PHE A 243 -10.52 -7.27 -28.52
C PHE A 243 -11.73 -6.84 -29.35
N LYS A 244 -12.48 -5.84 -28.90
CA LYS A 244 -13.61 -5.29 -29.64
C LYS A 244 -13.18 -4.48 -30.85
N PHE A 245 -12.11 -3.70 -30.72
CA PHE A 245 -11.63 -2.83 -31.80
C PHE A 245 -10.65 -3.53 -32.75
N ASN A 246 -9.72 -4.32 -32.21
CA ASN A 246 -8.63 -4.89 -32.99
C ASN A 246 -9.01 -6.26 -33.58
N LYS A 247 -8.46 -6.59 -34.75
CA LYS A 247 -8.66 -7.91 -35.37
C LYS A 247 -7.75 -8.96 -34.72
N PRO A 248 -8.19 -10.24 -34.62
CA PRO A 248 -7.42 -11.31 -33.98
C PRO A 248 -5.99 -11.53 -34.50
N ASP A 249 -5.74 -11.22 -35.76
CA ASP A 249 -4.43 -11.37 -36.43
C ASP A 249 -3.47 -10.20 -36.14
N SER A 250 -3.97 -9.07 -35.66
CA SER A 250 -3.18 -7.87 -35.39
C SER A 250 -2.23 -8.02 -34.19
N GLU A 251 -1.12 -7.29 -34.22
CA GLU A 251 -0.13 -7.28 -33.14
C GLU A 251 -0.74 -6.81 -31.80
N VAL A 252 -1.58 -5.77 -31.85
CA VAL A 252 -2.25 -5.23 -30.65
C VAL A 252 -3.20 -6.23 -30.03
N TYR A 253 -3.93 -7.01 -30.83
CA TYR A 253 -4.78 -8.08 -30.31
C TYR A 253 -3.96 -9.16 -29.59
N LYS A 254 -2.86 -9.62 -30.20
CA LYS A 254 -1.93 -10.59 -29.58
C LYS A 254 -1.30 -10.05 -28.30
N CYS A 255 -0.98 -8.75 -28.26
CA CYS A 255 -0.56 -8.07 -27.03
C CYS A 255 -1.65 -8.14 -25.95
N GLY A 256 -2.92 -7.94 -26.33
CA GLY A 256 -4.07 -8.10 -25.43
C GLY A 256 -4.22 -9.51 -24.87
N GLU A 257 -3.99 -10.55 -25.68
CA GLU A 257 -4.02 -11.95 -25.21
C GLU A 257 -2.95 -12.22 -24.14
N GLU A 258 -1.70 -11.83 -24.42
CA GLU A 258 -0.59 -12.02 -23.49
C GLU A 258 -0.77 -11.20 -22.22
N PHE A 259 -1.23 -9.96 -22.34
CA PHE A 259 -1.41 -9.09 -21.19
C PHE A 259 -2.61 -9.51 -20.32
N ASN A 260 -3.69 -10.02 -20.94
CA ASN A 260 -4.82 -10.58 -20.21
C ASN A 260 -4.41 -11.80 -19.36
N LYS A 261 -3.55 -12.69 -19.88
CA LYS A 261 -3.02 -13.83 -19.08
C LYS A 261 -2.32 -13.35 -17.81
N VAL A 262 -1.54 -12.28 -17.90
CA VAL A 262 -0.87 -11.67 -16.73
C VAL A 262 -1.90 -11.10 -15.76
N ILE A 263 -2.84 -10.28 -16.24
CA ILE A 263 -3.90 -9.67 -15.42
C ILE A 263 -4.70 -10.74 -14.66
N GLN A 264 -5.17 -11.77 -15.36
CA GLN A 264 -5.93 -12.85 -14.73
C GLN A 264 -5.08 -13.61 -13.71
N SER A 265 -3.81 -13.91 -14.02
CA SER A 265 -2.91 -14.58 -13.07
C SER A 265 -2.73 -13.78 -11.78
N LEU A 266 -2.54 -12.46 -11.87
CA LEU A 266 -2.39 -11.57 -10.71
C LEU A 266 -3.68 -11.49 -9.88
N ILE A 267 -4.84 -11.38 -10.53
CA ILE A 267 -6.14 -11.36 -9.86
C ILE A 267 -6.41 -12.65 -9.09
N HIS A 268 -6.11 -13.81 -9.68
CA HIS A 268 -6.29 -15.10 -9.02
C HIS A 268 -5.30 -15.29 -7.86
N LYS A 269 -4.05 -14.86 -8.03
CA LYS A 269 -3.03 -14.94 -6.99
C LYS A 269 -3.40 -14.14 -5.74
N GLY A 270 -3.99 -12.95 -5.90
CA GLY A 270 -4.49 -12.17 -4.76
C GLY A 270 -5.55 -12.93 -3.95
N LYS A 271 -6.52 -13.56 -4.63
CA LYS A 271 -7.57 -14.36 -3.98
C LYS A 271 -7.05 -15.61 -3.26
N ASP A 272 -5.99 -16.23 -3.78
CA ASP A 272 -5.35 -17.39 -3.15
C ASP A 272 -4.63 -17.02 -1.85
N VAL A 273 -3.93 -15.87 -1.83
CA VAL A 273 -3.26 -15.37 -0.63
C VAL A 273 -4.27 -15.11 0.50
N ASP A 274 -5.40 -14.47 0.21
CA ASP A 274 -6.47 -14.23 1.20
C ASP A 274 -7.05 -15.54 1.75
N SER A 275 -7.27 -16.52 0.87
CA SER A 275 -7.76 -17.85 1.24
C SER A 275 -6.77 -18.57 2.17
N ARG A 276 -5.47 -18.49 1.86
CA ARG A 276 -4.39 -19.05 2.70
C ARG A 276 -4.28 -18.32 4.04
N ILE A 277 -4.40 -16.99 4.06
CA ILE A 277 -4.42 -16.20 5.30
C ILE A 277 -5.61 -16.58 6.17
N ALA A 278 -6.81 -16.73 5.59
CA ALA A 278 -8.00 -17.16 6.31
C ALA A 278 -7.83 -18.56 6.93
N GLU A 279 -7.22 -19.49 6.19
CA GLU A 279 -6.90 -20.83 6.70
C GLU A 279 -5.89 -20.77 7.86
N ILE A 280 -4.83 -19.97 7.73
CA ILE A 280 -3.84 -19.77 8.81
C ILE A 280 -4.51 -19.17 10.06
N ARG A 281 -5.36 -18.15 9.90
CA ARG A 281 -6.10 -17.55 11.03
C ARG A 281 -6.99 -18.57 11.73
N ARG A 282 -7.68 -19.43 10.97
CA ARG A 282 -8.47 -20.54 11.53
C ARG A 282 -7.59 -21.52 12.31
N LYS A 283 -6.44 -21.92 11.76
CA LYS A 283 -5.48 -22.81 12.44
C LYS A 283 -4.96 -22.20 13.74
N ILE A 284 -4.59 -20.92 13.73
CA ILE A 284 -4.17 -20.18 14.94
C ILE A 284 -5.28 -20.19 15.99
N SER A 285 -6.53 -19.96 15.59
CA SER A 285 -7.66 -19.99 16.53
C SER A 285 -7.84 -21.35 17.19
N ILE A 286 -7.68 -22.45 16.45
CA ILE A 286 -7.78 -23.82 16.97
C ILE A 286 -6.63 -24.08 17.95
N LEU A 287 -5.39 -23.80 17.54
CA LEU A 287 -4.22 -23.97 18.39
C LEU A 287 -4.31 -23.16 19.69
N ASN A 288 -4.81 -21.93 19.63
CA ASN A 288 -5.02 -21.12 20.83
C ASN A 288 -6.11 -21.70 21.75
N GLN A 289 -7.12 -22.36 21.19
CA GLN A 289 -8.13 -23.06 21.98
C GLN A 289 -7.54 -24.32 22.64
N GLU A 290 -6.76 -25.11 21.90
CA GLU A 290 -6.05 -26.27 22.44
C GLU A 290 -5.06 -25.86 23.55
N LEU A 291 -4.31 -24.77 23.36
CA LEU A 291 -3.40 -24.24 24.36
C LEU A 291 -4.14 -23.90 25.66
N ARG A 292 -5.29 -23.21 25.57
CA ARG A 292 -6.13 -22.92 26.76
C ARG A 292 -6.60 -24.18 27.47
N MET A 293 -6.99 -25.22 26.73
CA MET A 293 -7.40 -26.49 27.32
C MET A 293 -6.24 -27.18 28.03
N LEU A 294 -5.04 -27.16 27.45
CA LEU A 294 -3.82 -27.72 28.05
C LEU A 294 -3.38 -26.93 29.29
N GLU A 295 -3.43 -25.60 29.25
CA GLU A 295 -3.18 -24.75 30.41
C GLU A 295 -4.16 -25.07 31.55
N GLN A 296 -5.45 -25.23 31.23
CA GLN A 296 -6.47 -25.60 32.23
C GLN A 296 -6.23 -27.01 32.80
N GLN A 297 -5.81 -27.97 31.97
CA GLN A 297 -5.41 -29.31 32.44
C GLN A 297 -4.18 -29.24 33.36
N GLN A 298 -3.23 -28.35 33.07
CA GLN A 298 -2.05 -28.16 33.91
C GLN A 298 -2.41 -27.50 35.25
N THR A 299 -3.36 -26.56 35.28
CA THR A 299 -3.87 -25.96 36.52
C THR A 299 -4.71 -26.90 37.37
N ASN A 300 -5.33 -27.92 36.77
CA ASN A 300 -6.13 -28.94 37.46
C ASN A 300 -5.29 -30.10 38.02
N LYS A 301 -3.96 -30.10 37.83
CA LYS A 301 -3.09 -31.07 38.53
C LYS A 301 -3.06 -30.71 40.02
N THR A 302 -3.35 -31.70 40.86
CA THR A 302 -3.30 -31.57 42.32
C THR A 302 -1.94 -31.04 42.75
N ARG A 303 -1.92 -29.86 43.37
CA ARG A 303 -0.71 -29.25 43.92
C ARG A 303 -0.59 -29.65 45.38
N TYR A 304 0.52 -30.25 45.76
CA TYR A 304 0.79 -30.63 47.14
C TYR A 304 1.51 -29.49 47.85
N THR A 305 0.88 -28.92 48.89
CA THR A 305 1.50 -27.87 49.70
C THR A 305 2.68 -28.44 50.51
N LEU A 306 3.53 -27.58 51.07
CA LEU A 306 4.60 -28.02 51.99
C LEU A 306 4.03 -28.84 53.17
N SER A 307 2.88 -28.42 53.71
CA SER A 307 2.18 -29.16 54.77
C SER A 307 1.73 -30.56 54.31
N ASP A 308 1.28 -30.73 53.07
CA ASP A 308 0.89 -32.05 52.56
C ASP A 308 2.12 -32.95 52.37
N ARG A 309 3.21 -32.38 51.86
CA ARG A 309 4.51 -33.06 51.68
C ARG A 309 5.12 -33.51 53.01
N GLU A 310 5.04 -32.69 54.05
CA GLU A 310 5.45 -33.07 55.41
C GLU A 310 4.61 -34.24 55.96
N LYS A 311 3.29 -34.23 55.76
CA LYS A 311 2.40 -35.33 56.18
C LYS A 311 2.75 -36.63 55.46
N ILE A 312 3.02 -36.56 54.16
CA ILE A 312 3.49 -37.70 53.35
C ILE A 312 4.81 -38.23 53.90
N GLY A 313 5.80 -37.36 54.14
CA GLY A 313 7.09 -37.76 54.70
C GLY A 313 6.96 -38.45 56.06
N LYS A 314 6.14 -37.89 56.96
CA LYS A 314 5.85 -38.51 58.27
C LYS A 314 5.20 -39.89 58.13
N ALA A 315 4.33 -40.08 57.15
CA ALA A 315 3.71 -41.39 56.91
C ALA A 315 4.74 -42.42 56.41
N ILE A 316 5.64 -42.02 55.50
CA ILE A 316 6.68 -42.90 54.94
C ILE A 316 7.64 -43.39 56.02
N ILE A 317 8.01 -42.56 57.00
CA ILE A 317 8.91 -42.93 58.10
C ILE A 317 8.39 -44.12 58.92
N HIS A 318 7.06 -44.32 58.96
CA HIS A 318 6.43 -45.41 59.72
C HIS A 318 6.10 -46.65 58.87
N MET A 319 6.50 -46.66 57.59
CA MET A 319 6.28 -47.78 56.69
C MET A 319 7.28 -48.93 56.94
N THR A 320 6.88 -50.15 56.57
CA THR A 320 7.79 -51.30 56.58
C THR A 320 8.82 -51.20 55.44
N LYS A 321 9.91 -51.96 55.52
CA LYS A 321 10.94 -51.99 54.48
C LYS A 321 10.37 -52.29 53.08
N LYS A 322 9.47 -53.27 52.98
CA LYS A 322 8.84 -53.65 51.71
C LYS A 322 7.96 -52.52 51.13
N GLN A 323 7.35 -51.71 52.00
CA GLN A 323 6.55 -50.56 51.59
C GLN A 323 7.42 -49.37 51.17
N THR A 324 8.55 -49.12 51.85
CA THR A 324 9.49 -48.07 51.47
C THR A 324 10.24 -48.39 50.17
N GLU A 325 10.49 -49.67 49.87
CA GLU A 325 10.99 -50.12 48.56
C GLU A 325 10.03 -49.72 47.43
N LYS A 326 8.72 -49.79 47.65
CA LYS A 326 7.75 -49.36 46.63
C LYS A 326 7.74 -47.85 46.40
N VAL A 327 7.93 -47.06 47.47
CA VAL A 327 8.14 -45.61 47.37
C VAL A 327 9.43 -45.31 46.59
N SER A 328 10.50 -46.06 46.86
CA SER A 328 11.76 -45.96 46.14
C SER A 328 11.60 -46.26 44.64
N GLU A 329 10.83 -47.27 44.25
CA GLU A 329 10.53 -47.55 42.83
C GLU A 329 9.83 -46.38 42.12
N ILE A 330 8.86 -45.73 42.78
CA ILE A 330 8.13 -44.57 42.22
C ILE A 330 9.09 -43.40 41.98
N VAL A 331 10.01 -43.17 42.91
CA VAL A 331 11.04 -42.12 42.83
C VAL A 331 12.09 -42.45 41.76
N HIS A 332 12.52 -43.71 41.65
CA HIS A 332 13.44 -44.21 40.63
C HIS A 332 12.90 -44.03 39.21
N LYS A 333 11.64 -44.41 38.99
CA LYS A 333 10.94 -44.30 37.72
C LYS A 333 11.01 -42.89 37.12
N HIS A 334 11.10 -41.86 37.96
CA HIS A 334 11.11 -40.46 37.54
C HIS A 334 12.45 -39.74 37.74
N SER A 335 13.52 -40.48 38.08
CA SER A 335 14.89 -39.94 38.25
C SER A 335 14.96 -38.74 39.22
N ALA A 336 14.23 -38.79 40.34
CA ALA A 336 14.03 -37.66 41.26
C ALA A 336 14.83 -37.74 42.58
N TYR A 337 16.08 -38.23 42.57
CA TYR A 337 16.93 -38.42 43.77
C TYR A 337 18.43 -38.42 43.45
N ASP A 338 19.26 -38.18 44.47
CA ASP A 338 20.72 -38.33 44.45
C ASP A 338 21.13 -39.61 45.20
N TYR A 339 22.09 -40.37 44.67
CA TYR A 339 22.63 -41.56 45.34
C TYR A 339 23.60 -41.17 46.45
N VAL A 340 23.39 -41.68 47.65
CA VAL A 340 24.37 -41.66 48.75
C VAL A 340 24.90 -43.08 48.91
N ASP A 341 26.21 -43.27 49.02
CA ASP A 341 26.85 -44.58 49.14
C ASP A 341 26.18 -45.47 50.22
N ASN A 342 26.02 -46.78 49.90
CA ASN A 342 25.41 -47.86 50.69
C ASN A 342 23.86 -47.89 50.77
N ASP A 343 23.19 -48.38 49.73
CA ASP A 343 21.79 -48.86 49.72
C ASP A 343 20.69 -47.89 50.24
N GLU A 344 21.03 -46.63 50.49
CA GLU A 344 20.12 -45.59 50.99
C GLU A 344 19.88 -44.48 49.95
N ILE A 345 18.65 -43.96 49.93
CA ILE A 345 18.24 -42.90 49.00
C ILE A 345 17.73 -41.73 49.82
N GLU A 346 18.28 -40.54 49.55
CA GLU A 346 17.76 -39.31 50.12
C GLU A 346 16.63 -38.76 49.24
N ILE A 347 15.43 -38.65 49.81
CA ILE A 347 14.23 -38.17 49.11
C ILE A 347 13.89 -36.77 49.62
N ASN A 348 14.13 -35.75 48.78
CA ASN A 348 13.67 -34.40 49.09
C ASN A 348 12.24 -34.18 48.56
N LEU A 349 11.24 -34.41 49.43
CA LEU A 349 9.84 -34.17 49.11
C LEU A 349 9.48 -32.69 48.97
N GLU A 350 10.32 -31.73 49.35
CA GLU A 350 10.03 -30.30 49.18
C GLU A 350 10.22 -29.85 47.73
N THR A 351 11.29 -30.33 47.09
CA THR A 351 11.66 -29.97 45.71
C THR A 351 11.10 -30.92 44.66
N MET A 352 10.50 -32.03 45.10
CA MET A 352 9.97 -33.07 44.20
C MET A 352 8.76 -32.57 43.37
N PRO A 353 8.67 -32.87 42.07
CA PRO A 353 7.53 -32.46 41.26
C PRO A 353 6.19 -33.02 41.78
N ASP A 354 5.13 -32.20 41.74
CA ASP A 354 3.80 -32.55 42.28
C ASP A 354 3.23 -33.86 41.73
N PHE A 355 3.52 -34.23 40.48
CA PHE A 355 3.03 -35.48 39.90
C PHE A 355 3.69 -36.72 40.52
N VAL A 356 4.97 -36.64 40.91
CA VAL A 356 5.68 -37.71 41.61
C VAL A 356 5.18 -37.79 43.06
N VAL A 357 5.00 -36.64 43.71
CA VAL A 357 4.39 -36.57 45.05
C VAL A 357 2.97 -37.12 45.04
N GLY A 358 2.23 -36.94 43.95
CA GLY A 358 0.91 -37.52 43.75
C GLY A 358 0.92 -39.05 43.71
N GLU A 359 1.81 -39.66 42.93
CA GLU A 359 1.96 -41.13 42.90
C GLU A 359 2.35 -41.68 44.30
N ILE A 360 3.26 -40.99 45.01
CA ILE A 360 3.65 -41.35 46.38
C ILE A 360 2.46 -41.22 47.34
N TYR A 361 1.72 -40.11 47.27
CA TYR A 361 0.55 -39.85 48.11
C TYR A 361 -0.53 -40.92 47.92
N GLU A 362 -0.87 -41.28 46.68
CA GLU A 362 -1.84 -42.34 46.39
C GLU A 362 -1.41 -43.68 46.98
N TYR A 363 -0.12 -44.03 46.89
CA TYR A 363 0.40 -45.25 47.50
C TYR A 363 0.34 -45.20 49.03
N VAL A 364 0.74 -44.09 49.65
CA VAL A 364 0.64 -43.89 51.10
C VAL A 364 -0.79 -44.03 51.59
N GLN A 365 -1.78 -43.49 50.86
CA GLN A 365 -3.19 -43.66 51.20
C GLN A 365 -3.63 -45.12 51.14
N LYS A 366 -3.22 -45.88 50.11
CA LYS A 366 -3.52 -47.33 50.02
C LYS A 366 -2.96 -48.12 51.19
N VAL A 367 -1.74 -47.80 51.61
CA VAL A 367 -1.11 -48.43 52.79
C VAL A 367 -1.87 -48.09 54.06
N GLN A 368 -2.24 -46.82 54.26
CA GLN A 368 -2.99 -46.37 55.45
C GLN A 368 -4.40 -46.96 55.52
N ASN A 369 -5.03 -47.22 54.36
CA ASN A 369 -6.34 -47.85 54.25
C ASN A 369 -6.28 -49.39 54.34
N GLY A 370 -5.10 -50.00 54.44
CA GLY A 370 -4.93 -51.45 54.50
C GLY A 370 -5.18 -52.17 53.16
N GLU A 371 -5.14 -51.44 52.05
CA GLU A 371 -5.40 -51.95 50.69
C GLU A 371 -4.13 -52.45 49.99
N ASP A 372 -2.98 -52.37 50.66
CA ASP A 372 -1.72 -52.90 50.15
C ASP A 372 -1.60 -54.42 50.42
N ALA A 373 -1.75 -55.20 49.35
CA ALA A 373 -1.62 -56.66 49.34
C ALA A 373 -0.19 -57.15 49.64
N SER A 374 0.79 -56.25 49.76
CA SER A 374 2.17 -56.58 50.15
C SER A 374 2.30 -57.10 51.59
N THR A 375 1.25 -56.97 52.41
CA THR A 375 1.15 -57.42 53.81
C THR A 375 0.89 -58.93 53.99
N ALA A 376 0.56 -59.66 52.92
CA ALA A 376 0.33 -61.11 53.00
C ALA A 376 1.65 -61.89 52.85
N SER A 377 2.40 -62.03 53.95
CA SER A 377 3.24 -63.19 54.33
C SER A 377 4.53 -62.77 55.07
N GLU A 378 4.49 -62.65 56.40
CA GLU A 378 5.64 -62.90 57.30
C GLU A 378 5.07 -63.40 58.64
N ASP A 379 4.79 -64.70 58.71
CA ASP A 379 4.94 -65.51 59.94
C ASP A 379 6.41 -65.93 60.05
#